data_AF-A0A7J3A259-F1
#
_entry.id   AF-A0A7J3A259-F1
#
_cell.length_a   1.000
_cell.length_b   1.000
_cell.length_c   1.000
_cell.angle_alpha   90.00
_cell.angle_beta   90.00
_cell.angle_gamma   90.00
#
_symmetry.space_group_name_H-M   'P 1'
#
loop_
_entity.id
_entity.type
_entity.pdbx_description
1 polymer ?
#
loop_
_entity_poly.entity_id
_entity_poly.type
_entity_poly.pdbx_seq_one_letter_code
_entity_poly.pdbx_strand_id
1 'polypeptide(L)'
;AEEVLRMQTVQKAAESLSKSEGAAIGAGIAIIPPILQAPPSQPQVACPKCGRQNPQGSRFCNNCGASLIETSGIKCSKCGFHNVSGAKFCSNCGNPLESLIKCPNCSQDIPSSSKFCPNCGAKIE
;
A
#
# COMPACT_ATOMS: atom_id res chain seq x y z
N ALA A 1 1.86 31.57 -21.63
CA ALA A 1 1.70 32.50 -20.48
C ALA A 1 2.41 31.96 -19.24
N GLU A 2 2.14 30.71 -18.83
CA GLU A 2 2.75 30.11 -17.64
C GLU A 2 4.28 29.96 -17.71
N GLU A 3 4.82 29.69 -18.91
CA GLU A 3 6.27 29.56 -19.13
C GLU A 3 7.03 30.88 -18.99
N VAL A 4 6.41 31.98 -19.43
CA VAL A 4 6.95 33.35 -19.29
C VAL A 4 6.96 33.76 -17.81
N LEU A 5 5.92 33.38 -17.07
CA LEU A 5 5.84 33.64 -15.63
C LEU A 5 6.92 32.87 -14.86
N ARG A 6 7.21 31.62 -15.26
CA ARG A 6 8.29 30.82 -14.68
C ARG A 6 9.68 31.41 -14.98
N MET A 7 9.93 31.86 -16.21
CA MET A 7 11.17 32.56 -16.58
C MET A 7 11.38 33.86 -15.78
N GLN A 8 10.32 34.68 -15.62
CA GLN A 8 10.39 35.89 -14.81
C GLN A 8 10.64 35.60 -13.32
N THR A 9 10.12 34.49 -12.80
CA THR A 9 10.35 34.07 -11.40
C THR A 9 11.80 33.63 -11.18
N VAL A 10 12.39 32.93 -12.16
CA VAL A 10 13.82 32.53 -12.12
C VAL A 10 14.74 33.76 -12.19
N GLN A 11 14.39 34.75 -13.01
CA GLN A 11 15.19 35.97 -13.16
C GLN A 11 15.20 36.80 -11.86
N LYS A 12 14.04 36.97 -11.22
CA LYS A 12 13.94 37.68 -9.92
C LYS A 12 14.66 36.97 -8.78
N ALA A 13 14.66 35.64 -8.77
CA ALA A 13 15.41 34.86 -7.78
C ALA A 13 16.93 35.03 -7.94
N ALA A 14 17.44 35.05 -9.18
CA ALA A 14 18.86 35.29 -9.45
C ALA A 14 19.31 36.70 -9.05
N GLU A 15 18.47 37.72 -9.27
CA GLU A 15 18.76 39.11 -8.87
C GLU A 15 18.84 39.28 -7.35
N SER A 16 18.03 38.53 -6.57
CA SER A 16 18.10 38.54 -5.10
C SER A 16 19.32 37.82 -4.53
N LEU A 17 19.78 36.76 -5.20
CA LEU A 17 20.99 36.01 -4.81
C LEU A 17 22.28 36.80 -5.10
N SER A 18 22.25 37.68 -6.10
CA SER A 18 23.39 38.53 -6.45
C SER A 18 23.62 39.72 -5.51
N LYS A 19 22.63 40.08 -4.66
CA LYS A 19 22.69 41.24 -3.76
C LYS A 19 22.98 40.88 -2.30
N SER A 20 23.22 39.61 -1.99
CA SER A 20 23.60 39.22 -0.63
C SER A 20 25.00 39.72 -0.30
N GLU A 21 25.09 40.70 0.60
CA GLU A 21 26.32 41.14 1.24
C GLU A 21 26.86 40.01 2.13
N GLY A 22 27.69 39.15 1.56
CA GLY A 22 28.24 37.97 2.26
C GLY A 22 29.10 37.02 1.43
N ALA A 23 29.34 37.31 0.14
CA ALA A 23 30.22 36.51 -0.71
C ALA A 23 31.64 37.07 -0.71
N ALA A 24 32.36 36.88 0.40
CA ALA A 24 33.81 36.99 0.39
C ALA A 24 34.40 35.76 -0.32
N ILE A 25 34.77 35.96 -1.60
CA ILE A 25 35.96 35.44 -2.29
C ILE A 25 36.48 34.03 -1.94
N GLY A 26 36.35 33.11 -2.89
CA GLY A 26 37.22 31.93 -2.95
C GLY A 26 36.72 30.80 -3.85
N ALA A 27 37.17 30.79 -5.11
CA ALA A 27 37.28 29.63 -5.99
C ALA A 27 36.10 28.60 -6.04
N GLY A 28 35.29 28.70 -7.08
CA GLY A 28 35.10 27.56 -7.98
C GLY A 28 34.20 26.40 -7.57
N ILE A 29 33.12 26.62 -6.81
CA ILE A 29 32.10 25.57 -6.62
C ILE A 29 30.71 26.18 -6.76
N ALA A 30 30.08 25.97 -7.92
CA ALA A 30 28.66 26.25 -8.09
C ALA A 30 27.89 25.27 -7.21
N ILE A 31 27.42 25.73 -6.05
CA ILE A 31 26.47 24.98 -5.22
C ILE A 31 25.15 25.00 -6.00
N ILE A 32 24.90 23.95 -6.78
CA ILE A 32 23.60 23.72 -7.41
C ILE A 32 22.58 23.56 -6.27
N PRO A 33 21.58 24.45 -6.13
CA PRO A 33 20.58 24.28 -5.09
C PRO A 33 19.84 22.95 -5.32
N PRO A 34 19.53 22.17 -4.27
CA PRO A 34 18.92 20.84 -4.37
C PRO A 34 17.46 20.82 -4.88
N ILE A 35 16.96 21.94 -5.41
CA ILE A 35 15.59 22.09 -5.92
C ILE A 35 15.31 21.31 -7.22
N LEU A 36 16.32 20.66 -7.82
CA LEU A 36 16.15 19.79 -9.00
C LEU A 36 15.96 18.30 -8.66
N GLN A 37 15.88 17.94 -7.38
CA GLN A 37 15.57 16.56 -7.00
C GLN A 37 14.07 16.30 -7.22
N ALA A 38 13.74 15.55 -8.27
CA ALA A 38 12.38 15.07 -8.50
C ALA A 38 11.90 14.30 -7.25
N PRO A 39 10.66 14.51 -6.77
CA PRO A 39 10.15 13.80 -5.61
C PRO A 39 10.20 12.29 -5.87
N PRO A 40 10.51 11.47 -4.85
CA PRO A 40 10.57 10.02 -5.00
C PRO A 40 9.23 9.51 -5.53
N SER A 41 9.28 8.78 -6.65
CA SER A 41 8.12 8.14 -7.27
C SER A 41 7.46 7.18 -6.26
N GLN A 42 6.38 7.61 -5.62
CA GLN A 42 5.61 6.72 -4.76
C GLN A 42 4.98 5.62 -5.62
N PRO A 43 5.03 4.36 -5.18
CA PRO A 43 4.42 3.26 -5.91
C PRO A 43 2.91 3.50 -6.07
N GLN A 44 2.39 3.30 -7.28
CA GLN A 44 0.99 3.55 -7.64
C GLN A 44 0.31 2.26 -8.11
N VAL A 45 -1.00 2.16 -7.89
CA VAL A 45 -1.86 1.06 -8.34
C VAL A 45 -2.88 1.58 -9.34
N ALA A 46 -3.05 0.89 -10.46
CA ALA A 46 -4.07 1.23 -11.44
C ALA A 46 -5.45 0.69 -10.99
N CYS A 47 -6.48 1.52 -11.11
CA CYS A 47 -7.83 1.10 -10.80
C CYS A 47 -8.34 0.10 -11.85
N PRO A 48 -8.83 -1.10 -11.44
CA PRO A 48 -9.34 -2.09 -12.39
C PRO A 48 -10.66 -1.68 -13.05
N LYS A 49 -11.38 -0.70 -12.49
CA LYS A 49 -12.66 -0.22 -13.05
C LYS A 49 -12.52 0.96 -14.01
N CYS A 50 -11.63 1.91 -13.74
CA CYS A 50 -11.54 3.14 -14.55
C CYS A 50 -10.12 3.47 -15.02
N GLY A 51 -9.12 2.64 -14.71
CA GLY A 51 -7.73 2.80 -15.14
C GLY A 51 -6.93 3.89 -14.43
N ARG A 52 -7.56 4.74 -13.60
CA ARG A 52 -6.85 5.81 -12.88
C ARG A 52 -5.78 5.23 -11.94
N GLN A 53 -4.60 5.85 -11.93
CA GLN A 53 -3.56 5.54 -10.96
C GLN A 53 -3.87 6.16 -9.59
N ASN A 54 -3.67 5.38 -8.53
CA ASN A 54 -3.91 5.77 -7.15
C ASN A 54 -2.66 5.44 -6.33
N PRO A 55 -2.37 6.16 -5.24
CA PRO A 55 -1.23 5.82 -4.38
C PRO A 55 -1.39 4.41 -3.80
N GLN A 56 -0.28 3.68 -3.66
CA GLN A 56 -0.28 2.38 -2.98
C GLN A 56 -0.92 2.48 -1.59
N GLY A 57 -1.68 1.46 -1.22
CA GLY A 57 -2.44 1.44 0.04
C GLY A 57 -3.80 2.15 -0.01
N SER A 58 -4.15 2.82 -1.11
CA SER A 58 -5.51 3.35 -1.31
C SER A 58 -6.53 2.21 -1.24
N ARG A 59 -7.55 2.34 -0.38
CA ARG A 59 -8.61 1.33 -0.25
C ARG A 59 -9.66 1.44 -1.36
N PHE A 60 -9.88 2.66 -1.85
CA PHE A 60 -10.85 2.99 -2.88
C PHE A 60 -10.20 3.91 -3.93
N CYS A 61 -10.73 3.87 -5.14
CA CYS A 61 -10.29 4.74 -6.22
C CYS A 61 -10.81 6.16 -6.00
N ASN A 62 -9.91 7.15 -6.03
CA ASN A 62 -10.23 8.56 -5.82
C ASN A 62 -11.09 9.19 -6.93
N ASN A 63 -11.31 8.47 -8.05
CA ASN A 63 -12.11 8.96 -9.18
C ASN A 63 -13.45 8.26 -9.34
N CYS A 64 -13.50 6.93 -9.15
CA CYS A 64 -14.73 6.16 -9.37
C CYS A 64 -15.26 5.45 -8.13
N GLY A 65 -14.56 5.55 -6.99
CA GLY A 65 -14.95 4.89 -5.74
C GLY A 65 -14.75 3.36 -5.71
N ALA A 66 -14.33 2.73 -6.82
CA ALA A 66 -14.10 1.29 -6.85
C ALA A 66 -13.04 0.84 -5.84
N SER A 67 -13.26 -0.31 -5.21
CA SER A 67 -12.32 -0.88 -4.26
C SER A 67 -11.01 -1.28 -4.95
N LEU A 68 -9.88 -0.84 -4.39
CA LEU A 68 -8.52 -1.12 -4.89
C LEU A 68 -7.77 -2.12 -4.00
N ILE A 69 -8.33 -2.45 -2.84
CA ILE A 69 -7.88 -3.57 -2.04
C ILE A 69 -8.13 -4.81 -2.90
N GLU A 70 -7.04 -5.46 -3.28
CA GLU A 70 -7.07 -6.73 -4.00
C GLU A 70 -8.06 -7.63 -3.29
N THR A 71 -9.05 -8.13 -4.03
CA THR A 71 -10.22 -8.84 -3.48
C THR A 71 -9.86 -10.24 -2.99
N SER A 72 -8.64 -10.41 -2.47
CA SER A 72 -8.12 -11.61 -1.83
C SER A 72 -8.89 -11.96 -0.53
N GLY A 73 -10.03 -11.32 -0.27
CA GLY A 73 -10.91 -11.67 0.82
C GLY A 73 -11.69 -12.95 0.51
N ILE A 74 -11.92 -13.76 1.55
CA ILE A 74 -12.70 -14.99 1.42
C ILE A 74 -14.18 -14.72 1.74
N LYS A 75 -15.07 -15.11 0.83
CA LYS A 75 -16.51 -15.04 1.06
C LYS A 75 -16.94 -16.19 1.96
N CYS A 76 -17.64 -15.89 3.05
CA CYS A 76 -18.16 -16.92 3.93
C CYS A 76 -19.22 -17.76 3.22
N SER A 77 -19.03 -19.07 3.14
CA SER A 77 -20.00 -20.00 2.53
C SER A 77 -21.33 -20.08 3.28
N LYS A 78 -21.36 -19.69 4.56
CA LYS A 78 -22.56 -19.78 5.42
C LYS A 78 -23.43 -18.53 5.40
N CYS A 79 -22.85 -17.34 5.34
CA CYS A 79 -23.60 -16.07 5.40
C CYS A 79 -23.31 -15.10 4.25
N GLY A 80 -22.36 -15.41 3.37
CA GLY A 80 -22.00 -14.58 2.22
C GLY A 80 -21.16 -13.33 2.53
N PHE A 81 -20.81 -13.08 3.80
CA PHE A 81 -19.98 -11.95 4.18
C PHE A 81 -18.55 -12.07 3.63
N HIS A 82 -17.99 -10.98 3.10
CA HIS A 82 -16.61 -10.94 2.63
C HIS A 82 -15.67 -10.63 3.79
N ASN A 83 -14.81 -11.59 4.12
CA ASN A 83 -13.81 -11.46 5.18
C ASN A 83 -12.45 -11.12 4.57
N VAL A 84 -11.55 -10.57 5.38
CA VAL A 84 -10.17 -10.31 4.97
C VAL A 84 -9.42 -11.61 4.64
N SER A 85 -8.40 -11.52 3.80
CA SER A 85 -7.48 -12.62 3.51
C SER A 85 -6.87 -13.17 4.80
N GLY A 86 -6.84 -14.49 4.96
CA GLY A 86 -6.27 -15.14 6.14
C GLY A 86 -7.16 -15.14 7.39
N ALA A 87 -8.39 -14.61 7.33
CA ALA A 87 -9.34 -14.74 8.43
C ALA A 87 -9.69 -16.22 8.68
N LYS A 88 -9.52 -16.70 9.92
CA LYS A 88 -9.86 -18.08 10.31
C LYS A 88 -11.36 -18.30 10.50
N PHE A 89 -12.06 -17.27 10.96
CA PHE A 89 -13.50 -17.28 11.25
C PHE A 89 -14.18 -16.07 10.60
N CYS A 90 -15.46 -16.23 10.27
CA CYS A 90 -16.25 -15.15 9.74
C CYS A 90 -16.55 -14.09 10.80
N SER A 91 -16.17 -12.84 10.55
CA SER A 91 -16.44 -11.72 11.47
C SER A 91 -17.92 -11.40 11.64
N ASN A 92 -18.77 -11.86 10.72
CA ASN A 92 -20.22 -11.63 10.79
C ASN A 92 -20.99 -12.78 11.46
N CYS A 93 -20.57 -14.04 11.28
CA CYS A 93 -21.36 -15.19 11.76
C CYS A 93 -20.58 -16.24 12.56
N GLY A 94 -19.28 -16.05 12.75
CA GLY A 94 -18.41 -16.96 13.50
C GLY A 94 -18.03 -18.26 12.80
N ASN A 95 -18.63 -18.59 11.64
CA ASN A 95 -18.33 -19.84 10.95
C ASN A 95 -16.86 -19.88 10.48
N PRO A 96 -16.13 -20.99 10.65
CA PRO A 96 -14.79 -21.16 10.11
C PRO A 96 -14.77 -20.94 8.60
N LEU A 97 -13.73 -20.23 8.15
CA LEU A 97 -13.48 -19.91 6.74
C LEU A 97 -12.39 -20.81 6.15
N GLU A 98 -11.53 -21.36 7.00
CA GLU A 98 -10.56 -22.40 6.65
C GLU A 98 -11.19 -23.78 6.89
N SER A 99 -10.91 -24.74 6.01
CA SER A 99 -11.37 -26.12 6.15
C SER A 99 -10.75 -26.76 7.39
N LEU A 100 -11.59 -27.05 8.38
CA LEU A 100 -11.22 -27.80 9.58
C LEU A 100 -11.46 -29.29 9.34
N ILE A 101 -10.52 -30.11 9.81
CA ILE A 101 -10.64 -31.57 9.86
C ILE A 101 -10.68 -32.01 11.33
N LYS A 102 -11.39 -33.11 11.60
CA LYS A 102 -11.39 -33.70 12.94
C LYS A 102 -10.18 -34.61 13.10
N CYS A 103 -9.47 -34.45 14.22
CA CYS A 103 -8.40 -35.35 14.62
C CYS A 103 -8.93 -36.79 14.73
N PRO A 104 -8.36 -37.79 14.03
CA PRO A 104 -8.82 -39.17 14.13
C PRO A 104 -8.52 -39.82 15.49
N ASN A 105 -7.62 -39.24 16.29
CA ASN A 105 -7.22 -39.80 17.57
C ASN A 105 -7.98 -39.18 18.75
N CYS A 106 -8.13 -37.85 18.80
CA CYS A 106 -8.77 -37.15 19.92
C CYS A 106 -10.02 -36.33 19.55
N SER A 107 -10.47 -36.36 18.29
CA SER A 107 -11.65 -35.63 17.77
C SER A 107 -11.61 -34.10 17.82
N GLN A 108 -10.48 -33.48 18.17
CA GLN A 108 -10.30 -32.03 18.12
C GLN A 108 -10.42 -31.50 16.67
N ASP A 109 -11.03 -30.32 16.50
CA ASP A 109 -11.01 -29.59 15.22
C ASP A 109 -9.61 -28.98 14.97
N ILE A 110 -9.00 -29.33 13.84
CA ILE A 110 -7.66 -28.92 13.43
C ILE A 110 -7.74 -28.29 12.03
N PRO A 111 -7.05 -27.18 11.73
CA PRO A 111 -6.98 -26.69 10.36
C PRO A 111 -6.30 -27.70 9.44
N SER A 112 -6.84 -27.91 8.24
CA SER A 112 -6.36 -28.89 7.26
C SER A 112 -4.91 -28.67 6.81
N SER A 113 -4.33 -27.51 7.11
CA SER A 113 -2.92 -27.17 6.88
C SER A 113 -1.96 -27.68 7.98
N SER A 114 -2.45 -28.31 9.05
CA SER A 114 -1.63 -28.79 10.17
C SER A 114 -1.08 -30.19 9.95
N LYS A 115 0.23 -30.35 10.15
CA LYS A 115 0.91 -31.67 10.12
C LYS A 115 0.69 -32.51 11.38
N PHE A 116 0.41 -31.88 12.51
CA PHE A 116 0.24 -32.53 13.82
C PHE A 116 -0.95 -31.93 14.58
N CYS A 117 -1.58 -32.73 15.44
CA CYS A 117 -2.62 -32.30 16.33
C CYS A 117 -2.02 -31.52 17.51
N PRO A 118 -2.45 -30.26 17.74
CA PRO A 118 -1.96 -29.46 18.87
C PRO A 118 -2.48 -29.95 20.23
N ASN A 119 -3.48 -30.83 20.24
CA ASN A 119 -4.08 -31.35 21.47
C ASN A 119 -3.44 -32.68 21.92
N CYS A 120 -3.30 -33.66 21.02
CA CYS A 120 -2.78 -34.99 21.37
C CYS A 120 -1.42 -35.35 20.74
N GLY A 121 -0.88 -34.51 19.85
CA GLY A 121 0.39 -34.76 19.17
C GLY A 121 0.34 -35.77 18.01
N ALA A 122 -0.83 -36.36 17.71
CA ALA A 122 -0.99 -37.27 16.57
C ALA A 122 -0.65 -36.57 15.23
N LYS A 123 -0.05 -37.29 14.29
CA LYS A 123 0.23 -36.81 12.93
C LYS A 123 -1.05 -36.85 12.07
N ILE A 124 -1.29 -35.81 11.26
CA ILE A 124 -2.56 -35.57 10.51
C ILE A 124 -2.31 -35.40 9.00
N GLU A 125 -1.24 -36.01 8.49
CA GLU A 125 -0.82 -36.00 7.06
C GLU A 125 -0.36 -37.39 6.63
#